data_AF-A0AAE0A5M0-F1
#
_entry.id   AF-A0AAE0A5M0-F1
#
_cell.length_a   1.000
_cell.length_b   1.000
_cell.length_c   1.000
_cell.angle_alpha   90.00
_cell.angle_beta   90.00
_cell.angle_gamma   90.00
#
_symmetry.space_group_name_H-M   'P 1'
#
loop_
_entity.id
_entity.type
_entity.pdbx_description
1 polymer ?
#
loop_
_entity_poly.entity_id
_entity_poly.type
_entity_poly.pdbx_seq_one_letter_code
_entity_poly.pdbx_strand_id
1 'polypeptide(L)'
;MEAGLRRLALSLVGKVLTNKMVNMDGFMELISKIWKVREGVEIKLVANNVFAFQFNSVDDQIHVMASGPWAFDDALIVLEEPSGKEDVENMCFLHAEFWV
;
A
#
# COMPACT_ATOMS: atom_id res chain seq x y z
N MET A 1 -8.91 -23.11 0.14
CA MET A 1 -9.54 -21.85 -0.30
C MET A 1 -9.46 -20.75 0.77
N GLU A 2 -9.67 -21.03 2.06
CA GLU A 2 -9.65 -20.00 3.12
C GLU A 2 -8.29 -19.27 3.30
N ALA A 3 -7.16 -19.96 3.13
CA ALA A 3 -5.84 -19.35 3.28
C ALA A 3 -5.58 -18.20 2.26
N GLY A 4 -6.12 -18.31 1.04
CA GLY A 4 -5.97 -17.28 0.01
C GLY A 4 -6.77 -16.02 0.31
N LEU A 5 -7.99 -16.18 0.82
CA LEU A 5 -8.86 -15.05 1.20
C LEU A 5 -8.29 -14.27 2.38
N ARG A 6 -7.75 -14.97 3.39
CA ARG A 6 -7.09 -14.32 4.52
C ARG A 6 -5.87 -13.52 4.09
N ARG A 7 -5.09 -14.03 3.14
CA ARG A 7 -3.92 -13.32 2.62
C ARG A 7 -4.31 -12.05 1.85
N LEU A 8 -5.40 -12.09 1.09
CA LEU A 8 -5.95 -10.92 0.40
C LEU A 8 -6.46 -9.85 1.37
N ALA A 9 -7.16 -10.25 2.44
CA ALA A 9 -7.64 -9.32 3.49
C ALA A 9 -6.49 -8.63 4.26
N LEU A 10 -5.28 -9.20 4.22
CA LEU A 10 -4.08 -8.67 4.83
C LEU A 10 -3.20 -7.92 3.82
N SER A 11 -3.70 -7.62 2.62
CA SER A 11 -2.90 -7.01 1.56
C SER A 11 -3.45 -5.66 1.13
N LEU A 12 -2.53 -4.76 0.79
CA LEU A 12 -2.83 -3.53 0.07
C LEU A 12 -1.91 -3.42 -1.15
N VAL A 13 -2.36 -2.68 -2.15
CA VAL A 13 -1.51 -2.24 -3.25
C VAL A 13 -1.50 -0.72 -3.25
N GLY A 14 -0.32 -0.13 -3.36
CA GLY A 14 -0.17 1.31 -3.37
C GLY A 14 0.66 1.82 -4.53
N LYS A 15 0.25 2.95 -5.08
CA LYS A 15 0.99 3.64 -6.15
C LYS A 15 1.43 5.02 -5.69
N VAL A 16 2.71 5.31 -5.87
CA VAL A 16 3.27 6.66 -5.67
C VAL A 16 3.07 7.46 -6.95
N LEU A 17 2.29 8.54 -6.89
CA LEU A 17 1.90 9.36 -8.03
C LEU A 17 3.02 10.33 -8.43
N THR A 18 4.08 9.80 -9.01
CA THR A 18 5.23 10.56 -9.52
C THR A 18 5.75 10.01 -10.84
N ASN A 19 6.32 10.89 -11.65
CA ASN A 19 6.97 10.55 -12.92
C ASN A 19 8.43 10.08 -12.75
N LYS A 20 9.00 10.23 -11.54
CA LYS A 20 10.35 9.78 -11.22
C LYS A 20 10.31 8.38 -10.64
N MET A 21 11.35 7.58 -10.87
CA MET A 21 11.48 6.30 -10.19
C MET A 21 11.73 6.52 -8.70
N VAL A 22 10.90 5.93 -7.85
CA VAL A 22 11.03 6.02 -6.39
C VAL A 22 12.24 5.21 -5.91
N ASN A 23 13.05 5.79 -5.02
CA ASN A 23 14.08 5.02 -4.31
C ASN A 23 13.39 4.05 -3.35
N MET A 24 13.45 2.76 -3.69
CA MET A 24 12.76 1.70 -2.96
C MET A 24 13.21 1.61 -1.50
N ASP A 25 14.51 1.68 -1.23
CA ASP A 25 15.04 1.55 0.13
C ASP A 25 14.57 2.71 1.01
N GLY A 26 14.68 3.94 0.49
CA GLY A 26 14.19 5.14 1.18
C GLY A 26 12.68 5.12 1.38
N PHE A 27 11.93 4.62 0.40
CA PHE A 27 10.48 4.44 0.50
C PHE A 27 10.09 3.46 1.60
N MET A 28 10.67 2.26 1.59
CA MET A 28 10.39 1.23 2.59
C MET A 28 10.75 1.71 4.00
N GLU A 29 11.91 2.37 4.15
CA GLU A 29 12.34 2.89 5.45
C GLU A 29 11.37 3.97 5.97
N LEU A 30 11.01 4.94 5.13
CA LEU A 30 10.17 6.06 5.55
C LEU A 30 8.74 5.61 5.81
N ILE A 31 8.15 4.82 4.90
CA ILE A 31 6.76 4.43 5.00
C ILE A 31 6.52 3.51 6.20
N SER A 32 7.45 2.61 6.50
CA SER A 32 7.39 1.74 7.68
C SER A 32 7.42 2.54 8.99
N LYS A 33 8.15 3.66 9.04
CA LYS A 33 8.19 4.56 10.20
C LYS A 33 6.89 5.35 10.35
N ILE A 34 6.33 5.83 9.23
CA ILE A 34 5.12 6.67 9.23
C ILE A 34 3.87 5.87 9.59
N TRP A 35 3.72 4.66 9.02
CA TRP A 35 2.54 3.82 9.20
C TRP A 35 2.42 3.18 10.58
N LYS A 36 3.50 3.18 11.38
CA LYS A 36 3.52 2.68 12.78
C LYS A 36 2.91 1.26 12.91
N VAL A 37 3.13 0.43 11.89
CA VAL A 37 2.70 -0.97 11.84
C VAL A 37 3.31 -1.73 13.02
N ARG A 38 2.49 -2.47 13.77
CA ARG A 38 2.90 -3.14 15.01
C ARG A 38 3.45 -4.53 14.78
N GLU A 39 2.81 -5.30 13.90
CA GLU A 39 3.13 -6.71 13.65
C GLU A 39 4.03 -6.91 12.43
N GLY A 40 4.38 -5.81 11.75
CA GLY A 40 5.23 -5.80 10.57
C GLY A 40 4.45 -5.90 9.26
N VAL A 41 5.13 -5.47 8.20
CA VAL A 41 4.63 -5.46 6.81
C VAL A 41 5.76 -5.84 5.86
N GLU A 42 5.50 -6.76 4.94
CA GLU A 42 6.38 -7.01 3.80
C GLU A 42 6.00 -6.08 2.65
N ILE A 43 7.00 -5.45 2.02
CA ILE A 43 6.80 -4.51 0.91
C ILE A 43 7.53 -5.06 -0.31
N LYS A 44 6.87 -5.06 -1.47
CA LYS A 44 7.47 -5.51 -2.75
C LYS A 44 7.12 -4.54 -3.87
N LEU A 45 8.11 -4.15 -4.66
CA LEU A 45 7.88 -3.45 -5.93
C LEU A 45 7.29 -4.45 -6.93
N VAL A 46 6.12 -4.14 -7.48
CA VAL A 46 5.39 -5.03 -8.40
C VAL A 46 5.18 -4.42 -9.78
N ALA A 47 5.21 -3.09 -9.89
CA ALA A 47 5.28 -2.38 -11.17
C ALA A 47 5.92 -0.98 -10.97
N ASN A 48 5.93 -0.14 -12.00
CA ASN A 48 6.52 1.19 -11.94
C ASN A 48 5.87 2.07 -10.86
N ASN A 49 6.59 2.29 -9.75
CA ASN A 49 6.12 2.97 -8.53
C ASN A 49 4.86 2.35 -7.91
N VAL A 50 4.58 1.07 -8.18
CA VAL A 50 3.49 0.32 -7.57
C VAL A 50 4.09 -0.73 -6.62
N PHE A 51 3.60 -0.73 -5.40
CA PHE A 51 4.09 -1.55 -4.30
C PHE A 51 2.96 -2.41 -3.75
N ALA A 52 3.24 -3.68 -3.54
CA ALA A 52 2.37 -4.58 -2.77
C ALA A 52 2.82 -4.59 -1.31
N PHE A 53 1.86 -4.49 -0.41
CA PHE A 53 2.05 -4.50 1.04
C PHE A 53 1.33 -5.73 1.60
N GLN A 54 2.05 -6.58 2.32
CA GLN A 54 1.49 -7.73 3.01
C GLN A 54 1.67 -7.53 4.51
N PHE A 55 0.56 -7.26 5.20
CA PHE A 55 0.52 -7.06 6.64
C PHE A 55 0.43 -8.40 7.37
N ASN A 56 0.97 -8.43 8.59
CA ASN A 56 0.79 -9.55 9.51
C ASN A 56 -0.47 -9.40 10.38
N SER A 57 -1.07 -8.20 10.42
CA SER A 57 -2.25 -7.88 11.22
C SER A 57 -3.29 -7.13 10.40
N VAL A 58 -4.56 -7.54 10.53
CA VAL A 58 -5.70 -6.86 9.90
C VAL A 58 -5.88 -5.48 10.51
N ASP A 59 -5.63 -5.33 11.82
CA ASP A 59 -5.74 -4.04 12.50
C ASP A 59 -4.71 -3.03 11.96
N ASP A 60 -3.49 -3.47 11.67
CA ASP A 60 -2.47 -2.64 11.04
C ASP A 60 -2.87 -2.25 9.61
N GLN A 61 -3.42 -3.18 8.82
CA GLN A 61 -3.90 -2.91 7.46
C GLN A 61 -5.01 -1.85 7.48
N ILE A 62 -6.02 -2.02 8.35
CA ILE A 62 -7.16 -1.10 8.47
C ILE A 62 -6.68 0.26 8.96
N HIS A 63 -5.77 0.28 9.94
CA HIS A 63 -5.18 1.51 10.44
C HIS A 63 -4.47 2.30 9.33
N VAL A 64 -3.65 1.62 8.53
CA VAL A 64 -2.94 2.24 7.42
C VAL A 64 -3.91 2.75 6.37
N MET A 65 -4.92 1.97 6.01
CA MET A 65 -5.91 2.40 5.02
C MET A 65 -6.68 3.65 5.49
N ALA A 66 -7.12 3.67 6.75
CA ALA A 66 -7.96 4.74 7.30
C ALA A 66 -7.19 6.02 7.68
N SER A 67 -5.89 5.94 7.95
CA SER A 67 -5.08 7.08 8.45
C SER A 67 -4.44 7.92 7.33
N GLY A 68 -4.77 7.64 6.07
CA GLY A 68 -4.36 8.46 4.93
C GLY A 68 -4.99 9.87 4.93
N PRO A 69 -4.58 10.73 3.98
CA PRO A 69 -3.74 10.43 2.82
C PRO A 69 -2.25 10.30 3.17
N TRP A 70 -1.55 9.41 2.46
CA TRP A 70 -0.11 9.21 2.62
C TRP A 70 0.68 9.90 1.53
N ALA A 71 1.89 10.35 1.85
CA ALA A 71 2.79 10.96 0.88
C ALA A 71 4.23 10.45 1.08
N PHE A 72 4.97 10.39 -0.01
CA PHE A 72 6.41 10.14 -0.03
C PHE A 72 7.07 11.16 -0.95
N ASP A 73 8.04 11.92 -0.45
CA ASP A 73 8.78 12.93 -1.23
C ASP A 73 7.85 13.86 -2.04
N ASP A 74 6.89 14.47 -1.34
CA ASP A 74 5.83 15.34 -1.89
C ASP A 74 4.90 14.70 -2.94
N ALA A 75 5.01 13.39 -3.17
CA ALA A 75 4.12 12.63 -4.04
C ALA A 75 3.08 11.83 -3.24
N LEU A 76 1.81 11.94 -3.64
CA LEU A 76 0.71 11.19 -3.02
C LEU A 76 0.87 9.69 -3.25
N ILE A 77 0.53 8.90 -2.23
CA ILE A 77 0.41 7.46 -2.31
C ILE A 77 -1.08 7.11 -2.28
N VAL A 78 -1.56 6.48 -3.34
CA VAL A 78 -2.92 5.95 -3.41
C VAL A 78 -2.88 4.48 -3.03
N LEU A 79 -3.70 4.07 -2.05
CA LEU A 79 -3.82 2.69 -1.59
C LEU A 79 -5.16 2.08 -2.02
N GLU A 80 -5.15 0.83 -2.46
CA GLU A 80 -6.34 0.06 -2.82
C GLU A 80 -6.27 -1.37 -2.23
N GLU A 81 -7.43 -1.92 -1.87
CA GLU A 81 -7.57 -3.32 -1.47
C GLU A 81 -7.69 -4.21 -2.71
N PRO A 82 -6.90 -5.28 -2.83
CA PRO A 82 -7.03 -6.18 -3.96
C PRO A 82 -8.30 -7.03 -3.88
N SER A 83 -9.14 -6.91 -4.91
CA SER A 83 -10.41 -7.65 -5.05
C SER A 83 -10.25 -9.15 -5.39
N GLY A 84 -8.99 -9.62 -5.53
CA GLY A 84 -8.63 -11.00 -5.84
C GLY A 84 -8.89 -11.45 -7.28
N LYS A 85 -9.58 -10.64 -8.09
CA LYS A 85 -9.88 -10.91 -9.51
C LYS A 85 -9.10 -10.04 -10.49
N GLU A 86 -8.53 -8.94 -10.03
CA GLU A 86 -7.79 -8.00 -10.86
C GLU A 86 -6.29 -8.19 -10.64
N ASP A 87 -5.55 -8.35 -11.75
CA ASP A 87 -4.10 -8.22 -11.72
C ASP A 87 -3.73 -6.82 -11.21
N VAL A 88 -2.62 -6.73 -10.46
CA VAL A 88 -2.08 -5.45 -9.97
C VAL A 88 -1.87 -4.44 -11.12
N GLU A 89 -1.66 -4.95 -12.34
CA GLU A 89 -1.52 -4.17 -13.57
C GLU A 89 -2.82 -3.47 -14.02
N ASN A 90 -3.99 -3.97 -13.59
CA ASN A 90 -5.31 -3.44 -13.93
C ASN A 90 -5.91 -2.54 -12.83
N MET A 91 -5.23 -2.40 -11.69
CA MET A 91 -5.66 -1.47 -10.63
C MET A 91 -5.50 -0.03 -11.10
N CYS A 92 -6.55 0.77 -10.89
CA CYS A 92 -6.64 2.09 -11.50
C CYS A 92 -6.05 3.21 -10.61
N PHE A 93 -5.91 3.00 -9.30
CA PHE A 93 -5.35 3.98 -8.34
C PHE A 93 -5.99 5.36 -8.46
N LEU A 94 -7.33 5.41 -8.53
CA LEU A 94 -8.07 6.61 -8.95
C LEU A 94 -8.52 7.51 -7.80
N HIS A 95 -8.60 6.98 -6.57
CA HIS A 95 -9.22 7.68 -5.46
C HIS A 95 -8.30 7.71 -4.24
N ALA A 96 -8.15 8.88 -3.64
CA ALA A 96 -7.62 9.05 -2.29
C ALA A 96 -8.61 9.93 -1.51
N GLU A 97 -8.96 9.51 -0.29
CA GLU A 97 -9.82 10.30 0.58
C GLU A 97 -8.98 11.34 1.32
N PHE A 98 -9.52 12.57 1.41
CA PHE A 98 -8.92 13.68 2.14
C PHE A 98 -9.92 14.16 3.19
N TRP A 99 -9.47 14.27 4.44
CA TRP A 99 -10.23 14.93 5.49
C TRP A 99 -10.00 16.45 5.36
N VAL A 100 -11.06 17.23 5.08
CA VAL A 100 -11.04 18.70 4.99
C VAL A 100 -11.69 19.31 6.23
#